data_AF-T1HDY1-F1
#
_entry.id   AF-T1HDY1-F1
#
_cell.length_a   1.000
_cell.length_b   1.000
_cell.length_c   1.000
_cell.angle_alpha   90.00
_cell.angle_beta   90.00
_cell.angle_gamma   90.00
#
_symmetry.space_group_name_H-M   'P 1'
#
loop_
_entity.id
_entity.type
_entity.pdbx_description
1 polymer ?
#
loop_
_entity_poly.entity_id
_entity_poly.type
_entity_poly.pdbx_seq_one_letter_code
_entity_poly.pdbx_strand_id
1 'polypeptide(L)'
;MKIFITDKQKAELEHLHDTSRDKRVCDRIKAVLLASEGWSSAMIAQALRLHKTTVNQHINDYVNTRKLKPENGGSASRLCAEKTALLIS
;
A
#
# COMPACT_ATOMS: atom_id res chain seq x y z
N MET A 1 14.62 -9.92 5.10
CA MET A 1 13.46 -10.57 5.73
C MET A 1 12.76 -11.33 4.62
N LYS A 2 12.53 -12.62 4.80
CA LYS A 2 11.72 -13.42 3.87
C LYS A 2 10.38 -13.67 4.54
N ILE A 3 9.30 -13.36 3.83
CA ILE A 3 7.93 -13.66 4.30
C ILE A 3 7.39 -14.85 3.51
N PHE A 4 6.42 -15.55 4.08
CA PHE A 4 5.73 -16.64 3.41
C PHE A 4 4.32 -16.18 3.06
N ILE A 5 3.96 -16.33 1.78
CA ILE A 5 2.61 -16.15 1.28
C ILE A 5 2.23 -17.44 0.53
N THR A 6 0.95 -17.78 0.50
CA THR A 6 0.48 -18.95 -0.26
C THR A 6 0.44 -18.63 -1.76
N ASP A 7 0.45 -19.66 -2.61
CA ASP A 7 0.33 -19.48 -4.06
C ASP A 7 -0.96 -18.74 -4.43
N LYS A 8 -2.05 -19.00 -3.71
CA LYS A 8 -3.31 -18.28 -3.86
C LYS A 8 -3.16 -16.78 -3.55
N GLN A 9 -2.46 -16.43 -2.47
CA GLN A 9 -2.20 -15.03 -2.10
C GLN A 9 -1.29 -14.35 -3.11
N LYS A 10 -0.28 -15.07 -3.63
CA LYS A 10 0.59 -14.58 -4.69
C LYS A 10 -0.23 -14.23 -5.94
N ALA A 11 -1.05 -15.17 -6.43
CA ALA A 11 -1.90 -14.95 -7.60
C ALA A 11 -2.90 -13.80 -7.41
N GLU A 12 -3.50 -13.67 -6.22
CA GLU A 12 -4.40 -12.56 -5.90
C GLU A 12 -3.68 -11.21 -5.93
N LEU A 13 -2.46 -11.14 -5.35
CA LEU A 13 -1.63 -9.94 -5.38
C LEU A 13 -1.23 -9.56 -6.81
N GLU A 14 -0.84 -10.52 -7.63
CA GLU A 14 -0.49 -10.31 -9.04
C GLU A 14 -1.69 -9.76 -9.83
N HIS A 15 -2.88 -10.35 -9.65
CA HIS A 15 -4.11 -9.84 -10.26
C HIS A 15 -4.50 -8.44 -9.77
N LEU A 16 -4.37 -8.15 -8.48
CA LEU A 16 -4.61 -6.82 -7.93
C LEU A 16 -3.61 -5.79 -8.45
N HIS A 17 -2.35 -6.18 -8.66
CA HIS A 17 -1.33 -5.31 -9.24
C HIS A 17 -1.64 -4.96 -10.69
N ASP A 18 -2.08 -5.95 -11.49
CA ASP A 18 -2.41 -5.75 -12.90
C ASP A 18 -3.62 -4.81 -13.10
N THR A 19 -4.61 -4.91 -12.21
CA THR A 19 -5.84 -4.11 -12.29
C THR A 19 -5.76 -2.74 -11.60
N SER A 20 -4.82 -2.56 -10.66
CA SER A 20 -4.69 -1.31 -9.90
C SER A 20 -4.02 -0.19 -10.70
N ARG A 21 -4.61 1.02 -10.62
CA ARG A 21 -4.00 2.27 -11.13
C ARG A 21 -3.30 3.09 -10.04
N ASP A 22 -3.56 2.80 -8.77
CA ASP A 22 -2.91 3.49 -7.67
C ASP A 22 -1.48 2.95 -7.48
N LYS A 23 -0.50 3.79 -7.84
CA LYS A 23 0.93 3.46 -7.73
C LYS A 23 1.34 3.09 -6.30
N ARG A 24 0.71 3.68 -5.28
CA ARG A 24 1.02 3.38 -3.87
C ARG A 24 0.59 1.96 -3.51
N VAL A 25 -0.53 1.51 -4.06
CA VAL A 25 -1.00 0.12 -3.90
C VAL A 25 -0.07 -0.82 -4.65
N CYS A 26 0.29 -0.49 -5.89
CA CYS A 26 1.21 -1.31 -6.69
C CYS A 26 2.56 -1.49 -5.99
N ASP A 27 3.14 -0.44 -5.41
CA ASP A 27 4.43 -0.54 -4.72
C ASP A 27 4.35 -1.35 -3.41
N ARG A 28 3.23 -1.24 -2.68
CA ARG A 28 2.95 -2.13 -1.53
C ARG A 28 2.89 -3.59 -1.96
N ILE A 29 2.19 -3.89 -3.06
CA ILE A 29 2.09 -5.25 -3.60
C ILE A 29 3.46 -5.78 -4.03
N LYS A 30 4.24 -5.01 -4.81
CA LYS A 30 5.59 -5.41 -5.24
C LYS A 30 6.50 -5.69 -4.06
N ALA A 31 6.44 -4.87 -3.00
CA ALA A 31 7.26 -5.08 -1.81
C ALA A 31 6.97 -6.44 -1.14
N VAL A 32 5.70 -6.85 -1.09
CA VAL A 32 5.27 -8.14 -0.54
C VAL A 32 5.75 -9.30 -1.44
N LEU A 33 5.51 -9.20 -2.76
CA LEU A 33 5.90 -10.24 -3.72
C LEU A 33 7.42 -10.47 -3.70
N LEU A 34 8.22 -9.40 -3.84
CA LEU A 34 9.68 -9.48 -3.83
C LEU A 34 10.22 -10.00 -2.48
N ALA A 35 9.61 -9.62 -1.36
CA ALA A 35 10.00 -10.14 -0.06
C ALA A 35 9.70 -11.64 0.09
N SER A 36 8.60 -12.13 -0.52
CA SER A 36 8.30 -13.57 -0.56
C SER A 36 9.28 -14.35 -1.44
N GLU A 37 9.79 -13.71 -2.49
CA GLU A 37 10.82 -14.24 -3.41
C GLU A 37 12.23 -14.19 -2.80
N GLY A 38 12.37 -13.66 -1.58
CA GLY A 38 13.63 -13.65 -0.83
C GLY A 38 14.49 -12.43 -1.06
N TRP A 39 13.98 -11.39 -1.74
CA TRP A 39 14.72 -10.14 -1.89
C TRP A 39 14.92 -9.46 -0.53
N SER A 40 16.10 -8.89 -0.31
CA SER A 40 16.35 -8.10 0.90
C SER A 40 15.58 -6.78 0.84
N SER A 41 15.18 -6.24 1.99
CA SER A 41 14.51 -4.92 2.04
C SER A 41 15.34 -3.81 1.39
N ALA A 42 16.68 -3.94 1.38
CA ALA A 42 17.57 -3.00 0.70
C ALA A 42 17.47 -3.12 -0.83
N MET A 43 17.41 -4.33 -1.38
CA MET A 43 17.21 -4.56 -2.82
C MET A 43 15.83 -4.06 -3.26
N ILE A 44 14.80 -4.35 -2.48
CA ILE A 44 13.43 -3.89 -2.76
C ILE A 44 13.38 -2.36 -2.72
N ALA A 45 13.96 -1.74 -1.68
CA ALA A 45 14.05 -0.28 -1.56
C ALA A 45 14.73 0.36 -2.78
N GLN A 46 15.84 -0.23 -3.23
CA GLN A 46 16.55 0.22 -4.42
C GLN A 46 15.70 0.07 -5.69
N ALA A 47 15.03 -1.07 -5.87
CA ALA A 47 14.21 -1.37 -7.05
C ALA A 47 12.97 -0.47 -7.15
N LEU A 48 12.31 -0.22 -6.02
CA LEU A 48 11.09 0.61 -5.95
C LEU A 48 11.39 2.10 -5.74
N ARG A 49 12.67 2.48 -5.54
CA ARG A 49 13.08 3.85 -5.18
C ARG A 49 12.35 4.39 -3.95
N LEU A 50 12.22 3.54 -2.94
CA LEU A 50 11.63 3.86 -1.64
C LEU A 50 12.68 3.78 -0.54
N HIS A 51 12.44 4.47 0.58
CA HIS A 51 13.28 4.29 1.75
C HIS A 51 13.10 2.89 2.35
N LYS A 52 14.18 2.30 2.87
CA LYS A 52 14.17 0.93 3.43
C LYS A 52 13.14 0.77 4.55
N THR A 53 12.92 1.78 5.38
CA THR A 53 11.90 1.73 6.45
C THR A 53 10.49 1.68 5.89
N THR A 54 10.21 2.39 4.78
CA THR A 54 8.92 2.36 4.09
C THR A 54 8.63 0.97 3.54
N VAL A 55 9.63 0.32 2.93
CA VAL A 55 9.51 -1.07 2.46
C VAL A 55 9.20 -2.01 3.61
N ASN A 56 9.95 -1.91 4.72
CA ASN A 56 9.68 -2.72 5.91
C ASN A 56 8.26 -2.50 6.44
N GLN A 57 7.78 -1.25 6.46
CA GLN A 57 6.42 -0.94 6.88
C GLN A 57 5.38 -1.56 5.95
N HIS A 58 5.57 -1.50 4.63
CA HIS A 58 4.64 -2.10 3.67
C HIS A 58 4.55 -3.63 3.83
N ILE A 59 5.68 -4.28 4.06
CA ILE A 59 5.73 -5.72 4.33
C ILE A 59 4.99 -6.04 5.63
N ASN A 60 5.28 -5.31 6.72
CA ASN A 60 4.64 -5.50 8.02
C ASN A 60 3.13 -5.24 7.99
N ASP A 61 2.70 -4.16 7.32
CA ASP A 61 1.28 -3.84 7.09
C ASP A 61 0.55 -5.04 6.45
N TYR A 62 1.15 -5.65 5.43
CA TYR A 62 0.52 -6.79 4.76
C TYR A 62 0.51 -8.05 5.64
N VAL A 63 1.62 -8.37 6.30
CA VAL A 63 1.71 -9.56 7.16
C VAL A 63 0.73 -9.49 8.32
N ASN A 64 0.60 -8.32 8.96
CA ASN A 64 -0.22 -8.15 10.16
C ASN A 64 -1.70 -7.94 9.84
N THR A 65 -2.03 -7.16 8.81
CA THR A 65 -3.42 -6.71 8.56
C THR A 65 -3.88 -6.85 7.11
N ARG A 66 -3.06 -7.44 6.22
CA ARG A 66 -3.32 -7.51 4.77
C ARG A 66 -3.53 -6.15 4.11
N LYS A 67 -3.01 -5.08 4.72
CA LYS A 67 -3.23 -3.70 4.27
C LYS A 67 -2.40 -3.35 3.03
N LEU A 68 -3.10 -3.14 1.91
CA LEU A 68 -2.51 -2.75 0.63
C LEU A 68 -2.81 -1.31 0.22
N LYS A 69 -3.71 -0.62 0.91
CA LYS A 69 -4.08 0.78 0.64
C LYS A 69 -3.68 1.70 1.79
N PRO A 70 -3.25 2.94 1.51
CA PRO A 70 -3.17 3.95 2.55
C PRO A 70 -4.58 4.29 3.04
N GLU A 71 -4.76 4.43 4.35
CA GLU A 71 -6.03 4.82 4.98
C GLU A 71 -6.14 6.34 5.12
N ASN A 72 -5.48 7.09 4.23
CA ASN A 72 -5.51 8.54 4.26
C ASN A 72 -6.87 9.02 3.74
N GLY A 73 -7.92 8.83 4.55
CA GLY A 73 -9.20 9.51 4.40
C GLY A 73 -9.01 10.97 4.80
N GLY A 74 -9.50 11.89 3.97
CA GLY A 74 -9.50 13.31 4.31
C GLY A 74 -10.19 13.55 5.65
N SER A 75 -9.85 14.67 6.30
CA SER A 75 -10.57 15.13 7.47
C SER A 75 -12.04 15.37 7.14
N ALA A 76 -12.94 15.05 8.07
CA ALA A 76 -14.33 15.44 7.96
C ALA A 76 -14.43 16.98 7.88
N SER A 77 -15.33 17.48 7.02
CA SER A 77 -15.59 18.91 6.93
C SER A 77 -15.99 19.47 8.29
N ARG A 78 -15.37 20.60 8.68
CA ARG A 78 -15.76 21.33 9.89
C ARG A 78 -16.93 22.30 9.66
N LEU A 79 -17.38 22.42 8.41
CA LEU A 79 -18.51 23.29 8.06
C LEU A 79 -19.81 22.51 8.21
N CYS A 80 -20.76 23.08 8.95
CA CYS A 80 -22.14 22.63 8.91
C CYS A 80 -22.79 23.05 7.58
N ALA A 81 -23.91 22.40 7.22
CA ALA A 81 -24.61 22.65 5.97
C ALA A 81 -24.92 24.14 5.71
N GLU A 82 -25.29 24.88 6.76
CA GLU A 82 -25.57 26.32 6.69
C GLU A 82 -24.33 27.14 6.29
N LYS A 83 -23.17 26.84 6.86
CA LYS A 83 -21.90 27.52 6.53
C LYS A 83 -21.43 27.20 5.11
N THR A 84 -21.69 25.98 4.65
CA THR A 84 -21.39 25.58 3.27
C THR A 84 -22.28 26.33 2.28
N ALA A 85 -23.56 26.52 2.58
CA ALA A 85 -24.49 27.27 1.71
C ALA A 85 -24.12 28.76 1.58
N LEU A 86 -23.69 29.40 2.67
CA LEU A 86 -23.24 30.81 2.68
C LEU A 86 -21.97 31.07 1.85
N LEU A 87 -21.16 30.04 1.56
CA LEU A 87 -19.94 30.19 0.77
C LEU A 87 -20.19 30.05 -0.74
N ILE A 88 -21.34 29.51 -1.13
CA ILE A 88 -21.70 29.23 -2.53
C ILE A 88 -22.70 30.29 -3.06
N SER A 89 -23.21 31.16 -2.18
CA SER A 89 -23.98 32.37 -2.52
C SER A 89 -23.06 33.54 -2.86
#